data_AF-A0A0W1S594-F1
#
_entry.id   AF-A0A0W1S594-F1
#
_cell.length_a   1.000
_cell.length_b   1.000
_cell.length_c   1.000
_cell.angle_alpha   90.00
_cell.angle_beta   90.00
_cell.angle_gamma   90.00
#
_symmetry.space_group_name_H-M   'P 1'
#
loop_
_entity.id
_entity.type
_entity.pdbx_description
1 polymer ?
#
loop_
_entity_poly.entity_id
_entity_poly.type
_entity_poly.pdbx_seq_one_letter_code
_entity_poly.pdbx_strand_id
1 'polypeptide(L)'
;MSGNRVESLVDEVQAAFDHRPDEIESGLHTNEADVLQLRKSCRLLAGAESLLDDGFYTIVIETSFVAIERVVEFKLLEGGVEPRDLPGTHPGVYTEAARRGILSEHVAANLQDL
;
A
#
# COMPACT_ATOMS: atom_id res chain seq x y z
N MET A 1 -0.12 5.52 30.46
CA MET A 1 -1.02 4.40 30.08
C MET A 1 -0.47 3.13 30.70
N SER A 2 -1.28 2.27 31.31
CA SER A 2 -0.80 0.97 31.78
C SER A 2 -0.50 0.07 30.57
N GLY A 3 0.54 -0.77 30.65
CA GLY A 3 0.94 -1.68 29.55
C GLY A 3 -0.22 -2.50 29.01
N ASN A 4 -1.10 -2.98 29.90
CA ASN A 4 -2.27 -3.77 29.54
C ASN A 4 -3.25 -3.06 28.59
N ARG A 5 -3.35 -1.72 28.61
CA ARG A 5 -4.27 -1.01 27.71
C ARG A 5 -3.74 -0.93 26.28
N VAL A 6 -2.43 -0.79 26.09
CA VAL A 6 -1.82 -0.75 24.76
C VAL A 6 -1.94 -2.12 24.09
N GLU A 7 -1.63 -3.18 24.83
CA GLU A 7 -1.77 -4.56 24.33
C GLU A 7 -3.21 -4.87 23.90
N SER A 8 -4.22 -4.54 24.73
CA SER A 8 -5.61 -4.76 24.34
C SER A 8 -6.04 -3.96 23.10
N LEU A 9 -5.52 -2.74 22.91
CA LEU A 9 -5.81 -1.94 21.71
C LEU A 9 -5.14 -2.51 20.46
N VAL A 10 -3.93 -3.07 20.60
CA VAL A 10 -3.25 -3.77 19.50
C VAL A 10 -4.05 -5.02 19.11
N ASP A 11 -4.49 -5.82 20.08
CA ASP A 11 -5.32 -7.01 19.83
C ASP A 11 -6.63 -6.63 19.12
N GLU A 12 -7.29 -5.54 19.54
CA GLU A 12 -8.51 -5.05 18.91
C GLU A 12 -8.30 -4.63 17.45
N VAL A 13 -7.22 -3.90 17.18
CA VAL A 13 -6.86 -3.49 15.81
C VAL A 13 -6.52 -4.71 14.95
N GLN A 14 -5.76 -5.67 15.47
CA GLN A 14 -5.44 -6.91 14.75
C GLN A 14 -6.70 -7.71 14.41
N ALA A 15 -7.61 -7.86 15.37
CA ALA A 15 -8.89 -8.54 15.15
C ALA A 15 -9.74 -7.84 14.07
N ALA A 16 -9.65 -6.51 13.95
CA ALA A 16 -10.30 -5.77 12.87
C ALA A 16 -9.72 -6.10 11.48
N PHE A 17 -8.41 -6.36 11.38
CA PHE A 17 -7.77 -6.79 10.12
C PHE A 17 -8.10 -8.24 9.73
N ASP A 18 -8.41 -9.11 10.69
CA ASP A 18 -8.81 -10.49 10.43
C ASP A 18 -10.25 -10.61 9.91
N HIS A 19 -11.07 -9.56 10.07
CA HIS A 19 -12.43 -9.55 9.57
C HIS A 19 -12.46 -9.26 8.07
N ARG A 20 -13.10 -10.15 7.30
CA ARG A 20 -13.37 -9.85 5.89
C ARG A 20 -14.39 -8.72 5.81
N PRO A 21 -14.11 -7.62 5.08
CA PRO A 21 -15.08 -6.53 4.97
C PRO A 21 -16.35 -7.01 4.25
N ASP A 22 -17.51 -6.63 4.79
CA ASP A 22 -18.81 -6.86 4.16
C ASP A 22 -19.01 -5.97 2.92
N GLU A 23 -18.40 -4.78 2.95
CA GLU A 23 -18.45 -3.80 1.87
C GLU A 23 -17.05 -3.58 1.28
N ILE A 24 -16.93 -3.77 -0.03
CA ILE A 24 -15.71 -3.44 -0.77
C ILE A 24 -15.81 -1.97 -1.19
N GLU A 25 -14.74 -1.21 -0.94
CA GLU A 25 -14.66 0.18 -1.38
C GLU A 25 -15.00 0.33 -2.87
N SER A 26 -15.83 1.33 -3.19
CA SER A 26 -16.23 1.63 -4.56
C SER A 26 -15.03 1.80 -5.48
N GLY A 27 -15.08 1.14 -6.64
CA GLY A 27 -13.99 1.13 -7.62
C GLY A 27 -12.97 0.02 -7.43
N LEU A 28 -12.92 -0.69 -6.30
CA LEU A 28 -11.93 -1.77 -6.08
C LEU A 28 -12.38 -3.16 -6.54
N HIS A 29 -13.66 -3.36 -6.89
CA HIS A 29 -14.13 -4.67 -7.34
C HIS A 29 -13.52 -5.06 -8.72
N THR A 30 -12.66 -6.06 -8.73
CA THR A 30 -12.04 -6.64 -9.94
C THR A 30 -11.51 -8.05 -9.63
N ASN A 31 -11.37 -8.89 -10.65
CA ASN A 31 -10.71 -10.21 -10.55
C ASN A 31 -9.23 -10.15 -10.99
N GLU A 32 -8.77 -9.00 -11.46
CA GLU A 32 -7.42 -8.77 -11.96
C GLU A 32 -6.57 -8.14 -10.85
N ALA A 33 -5.60 -8.89 -10.32
CA ALA A 33 -4.85 -8.52 -9.13
C ALA A 33 -3.94 -7.29 -9.35
N ASP A 34 -3.39 -7.17 -10.55
CA ASP A 34 -2.63 -6.01 -11.01
C ASP A 34 -3.53 -4.76 -11.04
N VAL A 35 -4.67 -4.83 -11.74
CA VAL A 35 -5.64 -3.75 -11.83
C VAL A 35 -6.16 -3.34 -10.45
N LEU A 36 -6.28 -4.29 -9.52
CA LEU A 36 -6.63 -3.99 -8.13
C LEU A 36 -5.61 -3.07 -7.47
N GLN A 37 -4.31 -3.31 -7.63
CA GLN A 37 -3.29 -2.43 -7.04
C GLN A 37 -3.30 -1.04 -7.69
N LEU A 38 -3.45 -0.96 -9.01
CA LEU A 38 -3.58 0.33 -9.69
C LEU A 38 -4.80 1.13 -9.19
N ARG A 39 -5.95 0.46 -9.03
CA ARG A 39 -7.17 1.09 -8.49
C ARG A 39 -6.99 1.55 -7.05
N LYS A 40 -6.33 0.75 -6.20
CA LYS A 40 -5.95 1.16 -4.83
C LYS A 40 -5.11 2.42 -4.85
N SER A 41 -4.10 2.52 -5.73
CA SER A 41 -3.30 3.74 -5.89
C SER A 41 -4.18 4.95 -6.20
N CYS A 42 -5.09 4.85 -7.16
CA CYS A 42 -6.02 5.94 -7.50
C CYS A 42 -6.94 6.32 -6.33
N ARG A 43 -7.46 5.33 -5.59
CA ARG A 43 -8.34 5.57 -4.43
C ARG A 43 -7.60 6.23 -3.27
N LEU A 44 -6.37 5.81 -3.00
CA LEU A 44 -5.46 6.44 -2.03
C LEU A 44 -5.22 7.92 -2.39
N LEU A 45 -4.85 8.20 -3.63
CA LEU A 45 -4.62 9.59 -4.08
C LEU A 45 -5.88 10.45 -4.01
N ALA A 46 -7.05 9.91 -4.37
CA ALA A 46 -8.32 10.63 -4.24
C ALA A 46 -8.66 10.94 -2.77
N GLY A 47 -8.40 10.00 -1.85
CA GLY A 47 -8.54 10.22 -0.41
C GLY A 47 -7.57 11.29 0.10
N ALA A 48 -6.30 11.21 -0.31
CA ALA A 48 -5.28 12.20 0.04
C ALA A 48 -5.66 13.61 -0.44
N GLU A 49 -6.16 13.74 -1.67
CA GLU A 49 -6.64 15.02 -2.19
C GLU A 49 -7.77 15.60 -1.34
N SER A 50 -8.74 14.77 -0.91
CA SER A 50 -9.83 15.24 -0.06
C SER A 50 -9.38 15.70 1.34
N LEU A 51 -8.28 15.18 1.84
CA LEU A 51 -7.75 15.46 3.18
C LEU A 51 -6.69 16.58 3.18
N LEU A 52 -6.20 16.97 2.01
CA LEU A 52 -5.16 17.98 1.84
C LEU A 52 -5.64 19.36 2.30
N ASP A 53 -6.81 19.78 1.84
CA ASP A 53 -7.38 21.10 2.17
C ASP A 53 -7.78 21.21 3.64
N ASP A 54 -8.08 20.08 4.28
CA ASP A 54 -8.40 19.99 5.71
C ASP A 54 -7.15 19.97 6.62
N GLY A 55 -5.94 20.01 6.03
CA GLY A 55 -4.69 20.14 6.76
C GLY A 55 -4.16 18.84 7.38
N PHE A 56 -4.68 17.68 6.99
CA PHE A 56 -4.19 16.38 7.45
C PHE A 56 -2.92 15.96 6.71
N TYR A 57 -1.86 16.76 6.79
CA TYR A 57 -0.67 16.55 5.95
C TYR A 57 0.06 15.23 6.20
N THR A 58 0.08 14.73 7.44
CA THR A 58 0.72 13.44 7.75
C THR A 58 0.07 12.30 6.97
N ILE A 59 -1.25 12.14 7.04
CA ILE A 59 -1.93 11.05 6.30
C ILE A 59 -1.84 11.24 4.79
N VAL A 60 -1.82 12.49 4.30
CA VAL A 60 -1.61 12.78 2.88
C VAL A 60 -0.24 12.28 2.41
N ILE A 61 0.82 12.54 3.17
CA ILE A 61 2.18 12.11 2.86
C ILE A 61 2.26 10.57 2.87
N GLU A 62 1.82 9.94 3.94
CA GLU A 62 1.81 8.46 4.08
C GLU A 62 1.03 7.79 2.94
N THR A 63 -0.16 8.31 2.64
CA THR A 63 -1.02 7.79 1.57
C THR A 63 -0.38 7.95 0.20
N SER A 64 0.37 9.04 -0.03
CA SER A 64 1.09 9.27 -1.28
C SER A 64 2.23 8.28 -1.47
N PHE A 65 2.97 7.92 -0.41
CA PHE A 65 4.00 6.88 -0.48
C PHE A 65 3.41 5.50 -0.75
N VAL A 66 2.32 5.14 -0.06
CA VAL A 66 1.64 3.87 -0.31
C VAL A 66 1.07 3.82 -1.73
N ALA A 67 0.59 4.94 -2.27
CA ALA A 67 0.11 5.00 -3.66
C ALA A 67 1.23 4.71 -4.68
N ILE A 68 2.46 5.18 -4.44
CA ILE A 68 3.64 4.83 -5.26
C ILE A 68 3.91 3.33 -5.20
N GLU A 69 3.92 2.76 -4.00
CA GLU A 69 4.12 1.32 -3.82
C GLU A 69 3.07 0.51 -4.59
N ARG A 70 1.79 0.88 -4.52
CA ARG A 70 0.72 0.20 -5.26
C ARG A 70 0.95 0.21 -6.79
N VAL A 71 1.54 1.29 -7.34
CA VAL A 71 1.91 1.34 -8.76
C VAL A 71 3.08 0.40 -9.06
N VAL A 72 4.06 0.31 -8.16
CA VAL A 72 5.19 -0.62 -8.31
C VAL A 72 4.70 -2.07 -8.25
N GLU A 73 3.82 -2.41 -7.29
CA GLU A 73 3.17 -3.73 -7.22
C GLU A 73 2.35 -4.04 -8.48
N PHE A 74 1.61 -3.07 -9.02
CA PHE A 74 0.92 -3.21 -10.31
C PHE A 74 1.89 -3.63 -11.41
N LYS A 75 3.04 -2.95 -11.56
CA LYS A 75 4.06 -3.29 -12.57
C LYS A 75 4.70 -4.65 -12.33
N LEU A 76 4.89 -5.05 -11.08
CA LEU A 76 5.39 -6.38 -10.73
C LEU A 76 4.43 -7.48 -11.16
N LEU A 77 3.14 -7.31 -10.87
CA LEU A 77 2.09 -8.25 -11.24
C LEU A 77 1.89 -8.32 -12.76
N GLU A 78 1.85 -7.17 -13.45
CA GLU A 78 1.80 -7.11 -14.92
C GLU A 78 3.03 -7.79 -15.56
N GLY A 79 4.18 -7.72 -14.88
CA GLY A 79 5.42 -8.42 -15.23
C GLY A 79 5.45 -9.92 -14.86
N GLY A 80 4.33 -10.50 -14.42
CA GLY A 80 4.18 -11.93 -14.14
C GLY A 80 4.61 -12.38 -12.74
N VAL A 81 4.72 -11.47 -11.77
CA VAL A 81 4.77 -11.86 -10.35
C VAL A 81 3.38 -12.37 -9.96
N GLU A 82 3.32 -13.53 -9.30
CA GLU A 82 2.07 -14.01 -8.73
C GLU A 82 1.71 -13.20 -7.49
N PRO A 83 0.41 -12.91 -7.21
CA PRO A 83 0.00 -12.11 -6.06
C PRO A 83 0.53 -12.61 -4.71
N ARG A 84 0.71 -13.93 -4.56
CA ARG A 84 1.24 -14.55 -3.35
C ARG A 84 2.75 -14.32 -3.15
N ASP A 85 3.46 -13.98 -4.22
CA ASP A 85 4.91 -13.81 -4.27
C ASP A 85 5.31 -12.33 -4.25
N LEU A 86 4.34 -11.41 -4.16
CA LEU A 86 4.63 -10.01 -3.88
C LEU A 86 5.34 -9.88 -2.53
N PRO A 87 6.41 -9.08 -2.44
CA PRO A 87 7.08 -8.83 -1.18
C PRO A 87 6.12 -8.22 -0.15
N GLY A 88 6.10 -8.76 1.07
CA GLY A 88 5.24 -8.27 2.15
C GLY A 88 5.78 -7.03 2.88
N THR A 89 6.87 -6.43 2.41
CA THR A 89 7.52 -5.27 3.04
C THR A 89 7.82 -4.20 2.00
N HIS A 90 7.70 -2.92 2.38
CA HIS A 90 7.96 -1.80 1.48
C HIS A 90 9.36 -1.86 0.83
N PRO A 91 10.45 -2.13 1.58
CA PRO A 91 11.77 -2.25 0.95
C PRO A 91 11.88 -3.46 0.00
N GLY A 92 11.15 -4.53 0.32
CA GLY A 92 11.09 -5.73 -0.52
C GLY A 92 10.48 -5.42 -1.89
N VAL A 93 9.39 -4.65 -1.94
CA VAL A 93 8.71 -4.27 -3.19
C VAL A 93 9.67 -3.51 -4.13
N TYR A 94 10.36 -2.49 -3.62
CA TYR A 94 11.29 -1.70 -4.42
C TYR A 94 12.52 -2.50 -4.85
N THR A 95 13.03 -3.39 -3.98
CA THR A 95 14.15 -4.28 -4.31
C THR A 95 13.80 -5.23 -5.45
N GLU A 96 12.61 -5.86 -5.41
CA GLU A 96 12.17 -6.75 -6.48
C GLU A 96 11.91 -5.99 -7.78
N ALA A 97 11.34 -4.79 -7.70
CA ALA A 97 11.15 -3.93 -8.87
C ALA A 97 12.46 -3.54 -9.54
N ALA A 98 13.51 -3.23 -8.77
CA ALA A 98 14.84 -2.98 -9.30
C ALA A 98 15.44 -4.24 -9.95
N ARG A 99 15.33 -5.40 -9.29
CA ARG A 99 15.82 -6.68 -9.81
C ARG A 99 15.19 -7.03 -11.17
N ARG A 100 13.93 -6.67 -11.39
CA ARG A 100 13.20 -6.90 -12.64
C ARG A 100 13.36 -5.79 -13.68
N GLY A 101 14.14 -4.75 -13.38
CA GLY A 101 14.36 -3.62 -14.28
C GLY A 101 13.16 -2.67 -14.44
N ILE A 102 12.19 -2.72 -13.53
CA ILE A 102 11.05 -1.78 -13.50
C ILE A 102 11.52 -0.42 -12.97
N LEU A 103 12.39 -0.44 -11.95
CA LEU A 103 13.05 0.74 -11.40
C LEU A 103 14.56 0.62 -11.60
N SER A 104 15.25 1.77 -11.63
CA SER A 104 16.70 1.76 -11.45
C SER A 104 17.05 1.48 -9.99
N GLU A 105 18.23 0.91 -9.74
CA GLU A 105 18.73 0.69 -8.37
C GLU A 105 18.75 1.98 -7.55
N HIS A 106 19.13 3.11 -8.17
CA HIS A 106 19.13 4.42 -7.52
C HIS A 106 17.72 4.86 -7.08
N VAL A 107 16.71 4.71 -7.95
CA VAL A 107 15.33 5.07 -7.60
C VAL A 107 14.80 4.15 -6.51
N ALA A 108 15.06 2.86 -6.60
CA ALA A 108 14.64 1.89 -5.58
C ALA A 108 15.29 2.17 -4.22
N ALA A 109 16.57 2.57 -4.18
CA ALA A 109 17.24 2.96 -2.94
C ALA A 109 16.61 4.24 -2.34
N ASN A 110 16.40 5.28 -3.15
CA ASN A 110 15.78 6.52 -2.65
C ASN A 110 14.38 6.28 -2.08
N LEU A 111 13.58 5.40 -2.70
CA LEU A 111 12.23 5.07 -2.22
C LEU A 111 12.23 4.29 -0.89
N GLN A 112 13.33 3.61 -0.54
CA GLN A 112 13.46 2.90 0.74
C GLN A 112 13.79 3.85 1.91
N ASP A 113 14.29 5.05 1.60
CA ASP A 113 14.71 6.05 2.58
C ASP A 113 13.63 7.12 2.84
N LEU A 114 12.46 6.99 2.21
CA LEU A 114 11.28 7.85 2.41
C LEU A 114 10.44 7.39 3.60
#